data_AF-A0A447S2R3-F1
#
_entry.id   AF-A0A447S2R3-F1
#
_cell.length_a   1.000
_cell.length_b   1.000
_cell.length_c   1.000
_cell.angle_alpha   90.00
_cell.angle_beta   90.00
_cell.angle_gamma   90.00
#
_symmetry.space_group_name_H-M   'P 1'
#
loop_
_entity.id
_entity.type
_entity.pdbx_description
1 polymer ?
#
loop_
_entity_poly.entity_id
_entity_poly.type
_entity_poly.pdbx_seq_one_letter_code
_entity_poly.pdbx_strand_id
1 'polypeptide(L)'
;MADSTGLSELSAAELAHELNTLPASVDSTLGVYFVPALTGLGAPWWDDSARGVICGLSRGVKRAHLIRAALESITYQIADVVVAMRQHEEFTLTALMVDGGPTNNDWLMQYQADLLGCPVMRSDVPELSAIGAALLARKALHPGSTADLQAFLTEHSTFQPDMARHQRLQTRWQEWRHAVDRTLWKTGTRQPDRQTARRHAFTYHRRNPAHNDIAIPEYIRGNFRPVKACPLRGSFVRI
;
A
#
# COMPACT_ATOMS: atom_id res chain seq x y z
N MET A 1 2.37 11.65 -16.19
CA MET A 1 1.18 10.77 -16.22
C MET A 1 -0.09 11.59 -16.09
N ALA A 2 -0.22 12.44 -15.06
CA ALA A 2 -1.37 13.35 -14.90
C ALA A 2 -1.68 14.15 -16.19
N ASP A 3 -0.67 14.79 -16.78
CA ASP A 3 -0.80 15.54 -18.05
C ASP A 3 -1.26 14.66 -19.21
N SER A 4 -0.67 13.47 -19.35
CA SER A 4 -1.01 12.50 -20.40
C SER A 4 -2.43 11.93 -20.27
N THR A 5 -3.04 12.04 -19.08
CA THR A 5 -4.43 11.65 -18.83
C THR A 5 -5.41 12.82 -18.91
N GLY A 6 -4.92 14.06 -19.10
CA GLY A 6 -5.72 15.28 -19.06
C GLY A 6 -6.19 15.68 -17.65
N LEU A 7 -5.66 15.04 -16.61
CA LEU A 7 -6.06 15.28 -15.21
C LEU A 7 -5.46 16.57 -14.64
N SER A 8 -4.34 17.04 -15.19
CA SER A 8 -3.63 18.24 -14.74
C SER A 8 -4.37 19.55 -15.01
N GLU A 9 -5.34 19.54 -15.93
CA GLU A 9 -6.09 20.71 -16.36
C GLU A 9 -7.43 20.87 -15.60
N LEU A 10 -7.79 19.88 -14.79
CA LEU A 10 -9.05 19.85 -14.05
C LEU A 10 -8.97 20.70 -12.78
N SER A 11 -10.11 21.29 -12.39
CA SER A 11 -10.25 21.83 -11.04
C SER A 11 -10.14 20.71 -10.00
N ALA A 12 -9.84 21.06 -8.75
CA ALA A 12 -9.72 20.06 -7.67
C ALA A 12 -11.00 19.22 -7.49
N ALA A 13 -12.18 19.82 -7.66
CA ALA A 13 -13.46 19.12 -7.56
C ALA A 13 -13.68 18.14 -8.71
N GLU A 14 -13.38 18.54 -9.94
CA GLU A 14 -13.47 17.69 -11.13
C GLU A 14 -12.45 16.55 -11.07
N LEU A 15 -11.23 16.84 -10.65
CA LEU A 15 -10.19 15.82 -10.45
C LEU A 15 -10.63 14.78 -9.41
N ALA A 16 -11.15 15.22 -8.26
CA ALA A 16 -11.65 14.32 -7.23
C ALA A 16 -12.82 13.47 -7.75
N HIS A 17 -13.72 14.04 -8.54
CA HIS A 17 -14.81 13.31 -9.17
C HIS A 17 -14.29 12.24 -10.15
N GLU A 18 -13.44 12.62 -11.11
CA GLU A 18 -12.89 11.71 -12.13
C GLU A 18 -12.05 10.58 -11.50
N LEU A 19 -11.28 10.87 -10.46
CA LEU A 19 -10.51 9.85 -9.73
C LEU A 19 -11.40 8.84 -8.97
N ASN A 20 -12.64 9.19 -8.63
CA ASN A 20 -13.59 8.27 -8.03
C ASN A 20 -14.38 7.48 -9.09
N THR A 21 -14.76 8.11 -10.20
CA THR A 21 -15.70 7.53 -11.16
C THR A 21 -15.03 6.76 -12.30
N LEU A 22 -13.92 7.25 -12.86
CA LEU A 22 -13.25 6.58 -13.98
C LEU A 22 -12.73 5.18 -13.65
N PRO A 23 -12.12 4.92 -12.48
CA PRO A 23 -11.68 3.58 -12.14
C PRO A 23 -12.83 2.58 -12.05
N ALA A 24 -14.01 3.05 -11.61
CA ALA A 24 -15.24 2.26 -11.56
C ALA A 24 -15.89 2.06 -12.93
N SER A 25 -15.60 2.91 -13.92
CA SER A 25 -16.17 2.84 -15.27
C SER A 25 -15.64 1.69 -16.13
N VAL A 26 -14.61 0.98 -15.67
CA VAL A 26 -13.99 -0.17 -16.35
C VAL A 26 -13.87 -1.35 -15.38
N ASP A 27 -13.99 -2.59 -15.86
CA ASP A 27 -13.96 -3.80 -15.00
C ASP A 27 -12.54 -4.23 -14.57
N SER A 28 -11.53 -3.81 -15.33
CA SER A 28 -10.12 -4.15 -15.08
C SER A 28 -9.19 -3.11 -15.68
N THR A 29 -7.88 -3.26 -15.49
CA THR A 29 -6.84 -2.46 -16.15
C THR A 29 -6.44 -3.02 -17.52
N LEU A 30 -7.07 -4.10 -18.00
CA LEU A 30 -6.66 -4.87 -19.20
C LEU A 30 -5.21 -5.38 -19.13
N GLY A 31 -4.75 -5.74 -17.94
CA GLY A 31 -3.38 -6.21 -17.71
C GLY A 31 -2.34 -5.09 -17.63
N VAL A 32 -2.78 -3.82 -17.63
CA VAL A 32 -1.89 -2.69 -17.40
C VAL A 32 -1.54 -2.61 -15.92
N TYR A 33 -0.25 -2.48 -15.64
CA TYR A 33 0.28 -2.17 -14.32
C TYR A 33 1.11 -0.89 -14.40
N PHE A 34 0.97 -0.03 -13.41
CA PHE A 34 1.82 1.14 -13.22
C PHE A 34 2.57 1.01 -11.90
N VAL A 35 3.90 0.90 -11.95
CA VAL A 35 4.74 0.93 -10.75
C VAL A 35 5.27 2.35 -10.56
N PRO A 36 4.82 3.11 -9.54
CA PRO A 36 5.15 4.53 -9.38
C PRO A 36 6.48 4.75 -8.65
N ALA A 37 7.54 4.05 -9.05
CA ALA A 37 8.89 4.19 -8.48
C ALA A 37 9.60 5.48 -8.93
N LEU A 38 8.95 6.64 -8.77
CA LEU A 38 9.44 7.94 -9.24
C LEU A 38 10.69 8.41 -8.47
N THR A 39 10.83 7.96 -7.23
CA THR A 39 11.97 8.22 -6.34
C THR A 39 12.64 6.91 -5.88
N GLY A 40 12.45 5.82 -6.63
CA GLY A 40 12.78 4.46 -6.19
C GLY A 40 11.61 3.77 -5.49
N LEU A 41 11.82 2.53 -5.06
CA LEU A 41 10.88 1.73 -4.28
C LEU A 41 11.32 1.65 -2.82
N GLY A 42 10.43 2.03 -1.92
CA GLY A 42 10.59 1.87 -0.48
C GLY A 42 10.32 0.42 -0.02
N ALA A 43 9.86 0.28 1.22
CA ALA A 43 9.47 -1.02 1.76
C ALA A 43 8.39 -1.71 0.89
N PRO A 44 8.41 -3.04 0.77
CA PRO A 44 9.44 -3.97 1.26
C PRO A 44 10.64 -4.14 0.29
N TRP A 45 10.63 -3.45 -0.84
CA TRP A 45 11.55 -3.68 -1.97
C TRP A 45 12.94 -3.06 -1.79
N TRP A 46 13.02 -1.87 -1.21
CA TRP A 46 14.26 -1.13 -0.91
C TRP A 46 15.22 -1.01 -2.10
N ASP A 47 14.69 -0.53 -3.24
CA ASP A 47 15.44 -0.35 -4.47
C ASP A 47 15.42 1.13 -4.90
N ASP A 48 16.51 1.85 -4.63
CA ASP A 48 16.71 3.24 -5.03
C ASP A 48 16.99 3.41 -6.54
N SER A 49 17.35 2.33 -7.22
CA SER A 49 17.59 2.27 -8.66
C SER A 49 16.31 2.04 -9.46
N ALA A 50 15.24 1.55 -8.82
CA ALA A 50 13.94 1.37 -9.44
C ALA A 50 13.41 2.67 -10.05
N ARG A 51 12.80 2.57 -11.23
CA ARG A 51 12.15 3.71 -11.90
C ARG A 51 10.71 3.43 -12.24
N GLY A 52 9.93 4.50 -12.35
CA GLY A 52 8.52 4.42 -12.68
C GLY A 52 8.29 3.72 -14.03
N VAL A 53 7.44 2.69 -14.05
CA VAL A 53 7.17 1.88 -15.25
C VAL A 53 5.67 1.68 -15.43
N ILE A 54 5.18 1.89 -16.64
CA ILE A 54 3.88 1.40 -17.09
C ILE A 54 4.14 0.24 -18.04
N CYS A 55 3.54 -0.93 -17.77
CA CYS A 55 3.67 -2.12 -18.62
C CYS A 55 2.30 -2.76 -18.89
N GLY A 56 2.24 -3.64 -19.89
CA GLY A 56 1.00 -4.35 -20.27
C GLY A 56 0.05 -3.55 -21.17
N LEU A 57 0.55 -2.49 -21.83
CA LEU A 57 -0.26 -1.69 -22.74
C LEU A 57 -0.71 -2.51 -23.95
N SER A 58 -2.00 -2.41 -24.30
CA SER A 58 -2.60 -2.98 -25.50
C SER A 58 -3.49 -1.95 -26.20
N ARG A 59 -3.90 -2.21 -27.45
CA ARG A 59 -4.68 -1.27 -28.27
C ARG A 59 -6.01 -0.83 -27.62
N GLY A 60 -6.58 -1.65 -26.74
CA GLY A 60 -7.85 -1.35 -26.05
C GLY A 60 -7.72 -0.44 -24.83
N VAL A 61 -6.48 -0.13 -24.40
CA VAL A 61 -6.22 0.69 -23.22
C VAL A 61 -6.67 2.13 -23.45
N LYS A 62 -7.31 2.71 -22.44
CA LYS A 62 -7.89 4.06 -22.42
C LYS A 62 -7.47 4.78 -21.15
N ARG A 63 -7.72 6.09 -21.06
CA ARG A 63 -7.41 6.91 -19.86
C ARG A 63 -7.88 6.26 -18.56
N ALA A 64 -9.10 5.71 -18.53
CA ALA A 64 -9.68 5.08 -17.35
C ALA A 64 -8.84 3.89 -16.84
N HIS A 65 -8.29 3.08 -17.74
CA HIS A 65 -7.43 1.94 -17.39
C HIS A 65 -6.10 2.40 -16.76
N LEU A 66 -5.53 3.50 -17.25
CA LEU A 66 -4.29 4.07 -16.71
C LEU A 66 -4.50 4.66 -15.32
N ILE A 67 -5.61 5.40 -15.13
CA ILE A 67 -5.97 5.99 -13.84
C ILE A 67 -6.27 4.88 -12.82
N ARG A 68 -7.03 3.86 -13.24
CA ARG A 68 -7.27 2.67 -12.42
C ARG A 68 -5.96 1.98 -12.05
N ALA A 69 -5.08 1.73 -13.00
CA ALA A 69 -3.78 1.09 -12.73
C ALA A 69 -2.94 1.91 -11.74
N ALA A 70 -3.00 3.24 -11.79
CA ALA A 70 -2.34 4.09 -10.82
C ALA A 70 -2.92 3.98 -9.41
N LEU A 71 -4.24 3.95 -9.25
CA LEU A 71 -4.85 3.77 -7.93
C LEU A 71 -4.65 2.34 -7.40
N GLU A 72 -4.79 1.31 -8.25
CA GLU A 72 -4.50 -0.08 -7.87
C GLU A 72 -3.05 -0.22 -7.38
N SER A 73 -2.09 0.48 -8.00
CA SER A 73 -0.68 0.48 -7.58
C SER A 73 -0.44 0.97 -6.15
N ILE A 74 -1.26 1.90 -5.66
CA ILE A 74 -1.21 2.37 -4.26
C ILE A 74 -1.59 1.19 -3.36
N THR A 75 -2.69 0.50 -3.71
CA THR A 75 -3.19 -0.61 -2.92
C THR A 75 -2.27 -1.83 -2.91
N TYR A 76 -1.61 -2.12 -4.03
CA TYR A 76 -0.64 -3.19 -4.13
C TYR A 76 0.61 -2.93 -3.28
N GLN A 77 1.13 -1.69 -3.29
CA GLN A 77 2.27 -1.33 -2.43
C GLN A 77 1.92 -1.42 -0.94
N ILE A 78 0.71 -1.01 -0.55
CA ILE A 78 0.21 -1.18 0.81
C ILE A 78 0.12 -2.67 1.17
N ALA A 79 -0.42 -3.50 0.28
CA ALA A 79 -0.51 -4.95 0.50
C ALA A 79 0.88 -5.60 0.63
N ASP A 80 1.85 -5.20 -0.18
CA ASP A 80 3.24 -5.67 -0.08
C ASP A 80 3.84 -5.38 1.31
N VAL A 81 3.60 -4.18 1.85
CA VAL A 81 4.06 -3.81 3.20
C VAL A 81 3.33 -4.62 4.28
N VAL A 82 2.00 -4.72 4.21
CA VAL A 82 1.21 -5.49 5.17
C VAL A 82 1.67 -6.95 5.22
N VAL A 83 1.95 -7.54 4.06
CA VAL A 83 2.38 -8.94 4.01
C VAL A 83 3.81 -9.12 4.50
N ALA A 84 4.68 -8.11 4.33
CA ALA A 84 5.97 -8.11 5.01
C ALA A 84 5.80 -8.06 6.54
N MET A 85 4.87 -7.26 7.06
CA MET A 85 4.58 -7.19 8.50
C MET A 85 4.04 -8.52 9.05
N ARG A 86 3.20 -9.23 8.29
CA ARG A 86 2.67 -10.58 8.64
C ARG A 86 3.73 -11.67 8.75
N GLN A 87 4.98 -11.42 8.38
CA GLN A 87 6.08 -12.35 8.65
C GLN A 87 6.44 -12.43 10.14
N HIS A 88 6.02 -11.45 10.93
CA HIS A 88 6.13 -11.50 12.38
C HIS A 88 4.95 -12.28 12.97
N GLU A 89 5.22 -13.39 13.66
CA GLU A 89 4.21 -14.33 14.17
C GLU A 89 3.15 -13.67 15.08
N GLU A 90 3.52 -12.58 15.77
CA GLU A 90 2.61 -11.86 16.68
C GLU A 90 1.73 -10.81 15.98
N PHE A 91 1.93 -10.58 14.67
CA PHE A 91 1.20 -9.56 13.94
C PHE A 91 -0.04 -10.12 13.22
N THR A 92 -1.21 -9.66 13.66
CA THR A 92 -2.50 -9.94 12.99
C THR A 92 -3.14 -8.63 12.58
N LEU A 93 -3.29 -8.36 11.28
CA LEU A 93 -3.99 -7.16 10.82
C LEU A 93 -5.51 -7.31 11.03
N THR A 94 -6.08 -6.58 11.99
CA THR A 94 -7.54 -6.60 12.25
C THR A 94 -8.29 -5.56 11.42
N ALA A 95 -7.71 -4.38 11.23
CA ALA A 95 -8.21 -3.34 10.35
C ALA A 95 -7.06 -2.41 9.95
N LEU A 96 -7.21 -1.75 8.81
CA LEU A 96 -6.31 -0.70 8.35
C LEU A 96 -6.96 0.67 8.64
N MET A 97 -6.31 1.50 9.47
CA MET A 97 -6.74 2.87 9.70
C MET A 97 -6.05 3.80 8.71
N VAL A 98 -6.79 4.72 8.11
CA VAL A 98 -6.28 5.57 7.03
C VAL A 98 -6.70 7.03 7.21
N ASP A 99 -5.81 7.93 6.84
CA ASP A 99 -6.04 9.38 6.78
C ASP A 99 -5.21 10.04 5.66
N GLY A 100 -5.46 11.32 5.41
CA GLY A 100 -4.75 12.12 4.40
C GLY A 100 -5.49 12.28 3.07
N GLY A 101 -4.90 13.04 2.15
CA GLY A 101 -5.56 13.46 0.90
C GLY A 101 -6.15 12.31 0.06
N PRO A 102 -5.39 11.24 -0.24
CA PRO A 102 -5.89 10.12 -1.04
C PRO A 102 -7.06 9.36 -0.41
N THR A 103 -7.23 9.40 0.90
CA THR A 103 -8.30 8.64 1.58
C THR A 103 -9.68 9.21 1.32
N ASN A 104 -9.78 10.43 0.78
CA ASN A 104 -11.05 11.00 0.31
C ASN A 104 -11.61 10.32 -0.94
N ASN A 105 -10.89 9.35 -1.53
CA ASN A 105 -11.36 8.56 -2.65
C ASN A 105 -12.00 7.25 -2.17
N ASP A 106 -13.34 7.18 -2.19
CA ASP A 106 -14.12 6.03 -1.72
C ASP A 106 -13.82 4.77 -2.54
N TRP A 107 -13.59 4.92 -3.85
CA TRP A 107 -13.22 3.78 -4.70
C TRP A 107 -11.88 3.16 -4.26
N LEU A 108 -10.89 4.00 -3.95
CA LEU A 108 -9.58 3.56 -3.47
C LEU A 108 -9.71 2.86 -2.12
N MET A 109 -10.51 3.42 -1.19
CA MET A 109 -10.72 2.81 0.14
C MET A 109 -11.41 1.45 0.03
N GLN A 110 -12.46 1.34 -0.78
CA GLN A 110 -13.14 0.06 -1.00
C GLN A 110 -12.21 -0.97 -1.66
N TYR A 111 -11.43 -0.56 -2.67
CA TYR A 111 -10.48 -1.46 -3.33
C TYR A 111 -9.41 -1.95 -2.36
N GLN A 112 -8.90 -1.09 -1.49
CA GLN A 112 -7.93 -1.46 -0.46
C GLN A 112 -8.50 -2.47 0.53
N ALA A 113 -9.75 -2.27 0.99
CA ALA A 113 -10.43 -3.19 1.89
C ALA A 113 -10.62 -4.56 1.23
N ASP A 114 -11.14 -4.58 0.00
CA ASP A 114 -11.31 -5.79 -0.79
C ASP A 114 -9.97 -6.52 -0.99
N LEU A 115 -8.90 -5.80 -1.34
CA LEU A 115 -7.59 -6.41 -1.58
C LEU A 115 -7.00 -7.04 -0.32
N LEU A 116 -7.05 -6.34 0.83
CA LEU A 116 -6.48 -6.84 2.09
C LEU A 116 -7.35 -7.91 2.76
N GLY A 117 -8.66 -7.92 2.46
CA GLY A 117 -9.62 -8.82 3.10
C GLY A 117 -9.91 -8.43 4.56
N CYS A 118 -9.73 -7.15 4.92
CA CYS A 118 -10.03 -6.63 6.25
C CYS A 118 -10.68 -5.24 6.16
N PRO A 119 -11.37 -4.78 7.21
CA PRO A 119 -11.94 -3.44 7.24
C PRO A 119 -10.88 -2.34 7.03
N VAL A 120 -11.25 -1.31 6.27
CA VAL A 120 -10.50 -0.05 6.18
C VAL A 120 -11.30 1.04 6.89
N MET A 121 -10.70 1.71 7.87
CA MET A 121 -11.32 2.71 8.71
C MET A 121 -10.73 4.08 8.40
N ARG A 122 -11.48 4.90 7.68
CA ARG A 122 -11.08 6.26 7.33
C ARG A 122 -11.45 7.22 8.46
N SER A 123 -10.49 8.01 8.92
CA SER A 123 -10.74 9.12 9.84
C SER A 123 -11.56 10.22 9.16
N ASP A 124 -12.58 10.73 9.84
CA ASP A 124 -13.34 11.88 9.35
C ASP A 124 -12.59 13.22 9.57
N VAL A 125 -11.47 13.18 10.29
CA VAL A 125 -10.56 14.32 10.47
C VAL A 125 -9.26 14.07 9.70
N PRO A 126 -8.82 14.99 8.82
CA PRO A 126 -7.63 14.80 7.98
C PRO A 126 -6.31 14.86 8.76
N GLU A 127 -6.25 15.55 9.91
CA GLU A 127 -5.01 15.80 10.68
C GLU A 127 -4.92 14.94 11.95
N LEU A 128 -5.05 13.61 11.79
CA LEU A 128 -5.05 12.68 12.93
C LEU A 128 -3.69 12.62 13.65
N SER A 129 -2.61 12.99 12.96
CA SER A 129 -1.27 13.11 13.55
C SER A 129 -1.21 14.20 14.63
N ALA A 130 -1.84 15.35 14.40
CA ALA A 130 -1.91 16.44 15.37
C ALA A 130 -2.74 16.03 16.59
N ILE A 131 -3.85 15.31 16.38
CA ILE A 131 -4.69 14.77 17.46
C ILE A 131 -3.87 13.81 18.34
N GLY A 132 -3.09 12.90 17.74
CA GLY A 132 -2.23 11.99 18.50
C GLY A 132 -1.26 12.72 19.43
N ALA A 133 -0.58 13.76 18.93
CA ALA A 133 0.32 14.59 19.74
C ALA A 133 -0.42 15.31 20.87
N ALA A 134 -1.60 15.86 20.59
CA ALA A 134 -2.43 16.52 21.60
C ALA A 134 -2.91 15.56 22.69
N LEU A 135 -3.31 14.34 22.34
CA LEU A 135 -3.72 13.31 23.29
C LEU A 135 -2.56 12.86 24.19
N LEU A 136 -1.36 12.72 23.64
CA LEU A 136 -0.15 12.43 24.42
C LEU A 136 0.17 13.56 25.40
N ALA A 137 0.12 14.81 24.95
CA ALA A 137 0.33 15.98 25.82
C ALA A 137 -0.73 16.04 26.93
N ARG A 138 -2.01 15.80 26.59
CA ARG A 138 -3.11 15.73 27.56
C ARG A 138 -2.86 14.64 28.61
N LYS A 139 -2.43 13.45 28.19
CA LYS A 139 -2.13 12.34 29.10
C LYS A 139 -1.00 12.67 30.08
N ALA A 140 -0.02 13.45 29.66
CA ALA A 140 1.08 13.91 30.51
C ALA A 140 0.62 14.96 31.54
N LEU A 141 -0.27 15.88 31.15
CA LEU A 141 -0.77 16.95 32.02
C LEU A 141 -1.90 16.50 32.96
N HIS A 142 -2.67 15.49 32.55
CA HIS A 142 -3.82 14.97 33.29
C HIS A 142 -3.65 13.47 33.54
N PRO A 143 -2.99 13.09 34.67
CA PRO A 143 -2.81 11.70 35.03
C PRO A 143 -4.16 11.06 35.35
N GLY A 144 -4.70 10.32 34.39
CA GLY A 144 -5.95 9.54 34.48
C GLY A 144 -5.81 8.17 33.80
N SER A 145 -6.92 7.49 33.55
CA SER A 145 -6.93 6.26 32.73
C SER A 145 -6.71 6.60 31.25
N THR A 146 -6.35 5.61 30.42
CA THR A 146 -6.42 5.79 28.95
C THR A 146 -7.87 5.82 28.45
N ALA A 147 -8.80 5.24 29.21
CA ALA A 147 -10.24 5.30 28.91
C ALA A 147 -10.76 6.75 28.85
N ASP A 148 -10.18 7.64 29.65
CA ASP A 148 -10.55 9.07 29.68
C ASP A 148 -10.22 9.79 28.37
N LEU A 149 -9.37 9.20 27.52
CA LEU A 149 -9.03 9.74 26.20
C LEU A 149 -10.05 9.35 25.12
N GLN A 150 -10.92 8.37 25.39
CA GLN A 150 -11.85 7.82 24.39
C GLN A 150 -12.84 8.89 23.90
N ALA A 151 -13.23 9.83 24.75
CA ALA A 151 -14.11 10.95 24.40
C ALA A 151 -13.47 11.95 23.41
N PHE A 152 -12.17 11.86 23.16
CA PHE A 152 -11.43 12.74 22.25
C PHE A 152 -10.98 12.00 20.97
N LEU A 153 -11.32 10.71 20.83
CA LEU A 153 -11.05 9.96 19.60
C LEU A 153 -12.04 10.39 18.52
N THR A 154 -11.56 10.39 17.28
CA THR A 154 -12.35 10.74 16.10
C THR A 154 -13.25 9.60 15.68
N GLU A 155 -14.36 9.94 15.04
CA GLU A 155 -15.18 8.96 14.34
C GLU A 155 -14.49 8.51 13.05
N HIS A 156 -14.85 7.30 12.63
CA HIS A 156 -14.29 6.67 11.45
C HIS A 156 -15.40 6.10 10.55
N SER A 157 -15.34 6.43 9.26
CA SER A 157 -16.10 5.73 8.24
C SER A 157 -15.43 4.39 7.91
N THR A 158 -16.20 3.30 7.84
CA THR A 158 -15.66 1.94 7.66
C THR A 158 -16.08 1.34 6.33
N PHE A 159 -15.09 0.88 5.56
CA PHE A 159 -15.25 0.12 4.32
C PHE A 159 -15.07 -1.37 4.63
N GLN A 160 -16.12 -2.15 4.44
CA GLN A 160 -16.09 -3.59 4.68
C GLN A 160 -15.56 -4.33 3.44
N PRO A 161 -14.70 -5.35 3.62
CA PRO A 161 -14.17 -6.10 2.50
C PRO A 161 -15.26 -6.97 1.86
N ASP A 162 -15.31 -6.99 0.53
CA ASP A 162 -16.04 -8.01 -0.20
C ASP A 162 -15.13 -9.23 -0.42
N MET A 163 -15.44 -10.33 0.26
CA MET A 163 -14.61 -11.55 0.20
C MET A 163 -14.61 -12.23 -1.16
N ALA A 164 -15.64 -12.05 -1.99
CA ALA A 164 -15.65 -12.57 -3.35
C ALA A 164 -14.70 -11.75 -4.24
N ARG A 165 -14.66 -10.42 -4.06
CA ARG A 165 -13.65 -9.56 -4.70
C ARG A 165 -12.25 -9.87 -4.19
N HIS A 166 -12.07 -10.02 -2.89
CA HIS A 166 -10.79 -10.35 -2.26
C HIS A 166 -10.08 -11.51 -2.95
N GLN A 167 -10.79 -12.63 -3.13
CA GLN A 167 -10.26 -13.82 -3.80
C GLN A 167 -9.78 -13.54 -5.23
N ARG A 168 -10.54 -12.75 -6.00
CA ARG A 168 -10.18 -12.39 -7.39
C ARG A 168 -9.00 -11.43 -7.45
N LEU A 169 -8.89 -10.51 -6.49
CA LEU A 169 -7.83 -9.51 -6.45
C LEU A 169 -6.46 -10.11 -6.10
N GLN A 170 -6.42 -11.25 -5.41
CA GLN A 170 -5.15 -11.92 -5.09
C GLN A 170 -4.33 -12.25 -6.34
N THR A 171 -4.96 -12.74 -7.41
CA THR A 171 -4.26 -13.03 -8.67
C THR A 171 -3.65 -11.78 -9.29
N ARG A 172 -4.38 -10.66 -9.30
CA ARG A 172 -3.89 -9.38 -9.85
C ARG A 172 -2.71 -8.84 -9.04
N TRP A 173 -2.78 -8.94 -7.72
CA TRP A 173 -1.68 -8.55 -6.85
C TRP A 173 -0.46 -9.48 -6.96
N GLN A 174 -0.65 -10.77 -7.25
CA GLN A 174 0.48 -11.65 -7.56
C GLN A 174 1.17 -11.27 -8.88
N GLU A 175 0.38 -10.92 -9.90
CA GLU A 175 0.90 -10.44 -11.20
C GLU A 175 1.62 -9.09 -11.09
N TRP A 176 1.21 -8.22 -10.15
CA TRP A 176 1.89 -6.95 -9.86
C TRP A 176 3.40 -7.12 -9.62
N ARG A 177 3.84 -8.22 -8.99
CA ARG A 177 5.27 -8.53 -8.81
C ARG A 177 6.03 -8.50 -10.14
N HIS A 178 5.44 -9.06 -11.20
CA HIS A 178 6.07 -9.06 -12.51
C HIS A 178 6.27 -7.62 -13.02
N ALA A 179 5.35 -6.70 -12.73
CA ALA A 179 5.54 -5.30 -13.04
C ALA A 179 6.67 -4.67 -12.22
N VAL A 180 6.75 -5.00 -10.92
CA VAL A 180 7.84 -4.53 -10.04
C VAL A 180 9.21 -5.01 -10.53
N ASP A 181 9.35 -6.27 -10.92
CA ASP A 181 10.62 -6.82 -11.44
C ASP A 181 11.12 -6.09 -12.70
N ARG A 182 10.21 -5.44 -13.45
CA ARG A 182 10.54 -4.62 -14.64
C ARG A 182 11.02 -3.21 -14.29
N THR A 183 10.97 -2.79 -13.03
CA THR A 183 11.44 -1.46 -12.60
C THR A 183 12.94 -1.33 -12.49
N LEU A 184 13.67 -2.46 -12.51
CA LEU A 184 15.13 -2.50 -12.52
C LEU A 184 15.67 -1.67 -13.69
N TRP A 185 16.16 -0.48 -13.36
CA TRP A 185 16.61 0.48 -14.35
C TRP A 185 18.10 0.77 -14.16
N LYS A 186 18.93 0.21 -15.04
CA LYS A 186 20.36 0.54 -15.08
C LYS A 186 20.55 1.77 -15.93
N THR A 187 20.81 2.92 -15.31
CA THR A 187 21.40 4.05 -16.04
C THR A 187 22.83 3.68 -16.44
N GLY A 188 23.18 3.89 -17.71
CA GLY A 188 24.52 3.62 -18.22
C GLY A 188 25.60 4.34 -17.38
N THR A 189 26.61 3.57 -16.95
CA THR A 189 27.87 4.00 -16.33
C THR A 189 27.77 4.94 -15.12
N ARG A 190 27.55 4.36 -13.93
CA ARG A 190 28.28 4.80 -12.73
C ARG A 190 29.31 3.72 -12.41
N GLN A 191 30.59 4.06 -12.51
CA GLN A 191 31.71 3.17 -12.22
C GLN A 191 31.51 2.61 -10.80
N PRO A 192 31.53 1.28 -10.59
CA PRO A 192 31.24 0.71 -9.29
C PRO A 192 32.36 1.10 -8.32
N ASP A 193 32.00 1.81 -7.25
CA ASP A 193 32.88 1.94 -6.10
C ASP A 193 33.13 0.53 -5.54
N ARG A 194 34.40 0.20 -5.29
CA ARG A 194 34.89 -1.18 -5.04
C ARG A 194 34.37 -1.81 -3.75
N GLN A 195 33.50 -1.14 -2.98
CA GLN A 195 33.04 -1.59 -1.67
C GLN A 195 31.70 -2.36 -1.67
N THR A 196 30.88 -2.30 -2.72
CA THR A 196 29.52 -2.90 -2.70
C THR A 196 29.44 -4.34 -3.22
N ALA A 197 30.50 -4.90 -3.80
CA ALA A 197 30.49 -6.18 -4.51
C ALA A 197 30.52 -7.46 -3.63
N ARG A 198 30.16 -7.39 -2.33
CA ARG A 198 30.26 -8.55 -1.42
C ARG A 198 28.95 -9.05 -0.80
N ARG A 199 27.76 -8.62 -1.27
CA ARG A 199 26.49 -8.97 -0.59
C ARG A 199 25.51 -9.88 -1.31
N HIS A 200 25.83 -10.43 -2.48
CA HIS A 200 24.93 -11.36 -3.18
C HIS A 200 25.54 -12.74 -3.35
N ALA A 201 25.48 -13.54 -2.29
CA ALA A 201 25.43 -15.00 -2.37
C ALA A 201 24.97 -15.54 -1.02
N PHE A 202 23.69 -15.85 -0.85
CA PHE A 202 23.28 -16.81 0.18
C PHE A 202 22.09 -17.65 -0.29
N THR A 203 22.37 -18.94 -0.39
CA THR A 203 21.50 -20.05 -0.76
C THR A 203 20.56 -20.45 0.38
N TYR A 204 19.35 -20.85 -0.01
CA TYR A 204 18.19 -21.19 0.82
C TYR A 204 18.37 -22.47 1.67
N HIS A 205 17.81 -22.47 2.88
CA HIS A 205 17.48 -23.70 3.62
C HIS A 205 15.99 -23.72 4.00
N ARG A 206 15.35 -24.83 3.67
CA ARG A 206 13.91 -25.08 3.66
C ARG A 206 13.48 -25.69 5.00
N ARG A 207 12.44 -25.16 5.68
CA ARG A 207 11.61 -25.96 6.62
C ARG A 207 10.13 -25.50 6.71
N ASN A 208 9.30 -26.51 6.43
CA ASN A 208 7.93 -26.92 6.79
C ASN A 208 6.76 -25.95 7.12
N PRO A 209 5.51 -26.30 6.73
CA PRO A 209 4.32 -25.46 6.86
C PRO A 209 3.40 -25.90 8.01
N ALA A 210 2.79 -24.93 8.69
CA ALA A 210 1.49 -25.05 9.33
C ALA A 210 0.98 -23.64 9.62
N HIS A 211 -0.03 -23.19 8.89
CA HIS A 211 -1.17 -22.37 9.32
C HIS A 211 -1.93 -21.89 8.08
N ASN A 212 -3.23 -22.09 8.12
CA ASN A 212 -4.16 -21.94 7.02
C ASN A 212 -4.63 -20.48 7.01
N ASP A 213 -3.84 -19.57 6.45
CA ASP A 213 -4.20 -18.19 6.14
C ASP A 213 -3.24 -17.66 5.07
N ILE A 214 -3.77 -16.91 4.10
CA ILE A 214 -3.14 -16.34 2.88
C ILE A 214 -1.62 -16.57 2.81
N ALA A 215 -1.18 -17.50 1.95
CA ALA A 215 0.23 -17.83 1.79
C ALA A 215 1.06 -16.57 1.53
N ILE A 216 1.96 -16.21 2.45
CA ILE A 216 2.93 -15.12 2.27
C ILE A 216 3.69 -15.41 0.97
N PRO A 217 3.56 -14.56 -0.07
CA PRO A 217 4.23 -14.77 -1.34
C PRO A 217 5.73 -14.91 -1.13
N GLU A 218 6.32 -15.91 -1.77
CA GLU A 218 7.71 -16.34 -1.54
C GLU A 218 8.73 -15.20 -1.75
N TYR A 219 8.37 -14.18 -2.53
CA TYR A 219 9.23 -13.04 -2.85
C TYR A 219 9.39 -12.00 -1.76
N ILE A 220 8.43 -11.89 -0.84
CA ILE A 220 8.52 -10.94 0.27
C ILE A 220 9.39 -11.53 1.40
N ARG A 221 9.63 -12.85 1.42
CA ARG A 221 10.34 -13.55 2.51
C ARG A 221 11.86 -13.29 2.57
N GLY A 222 12.44 -12.60 1.59
CA GLY A 222 13.90 -12.56 1.38
C GLY A 222 14.68 -11.40 1.98
N ASN A 223 14.07 -10.24 2.26
CA ASN A 223 14.83 -8.98 2.41
C ASN A 223 14.60 -8.18 3.70
N PHE A 224 13.86 -8.70 4.69
CA PHE A 224 13.56 -7.93 5.89
C PHE A 224 14.68 -8.05 6.94
N ARG A 225 15.28 -6.92 7.32
CA ARG A 225 15.97 -6.79 8.60
C ARG A 225 14.91 -6.52 9.67
N PRO A 226 14.88 -7.26 10.79
CA PRO A 226 13.87 -7.06 11.82
C PRO A 226 14.00 -5.65 12.39
N VAL A 227 12.94 -4.85 12.27
CA VAL A 227 12.76 -3.64 13.08
C VAL A 227 12.17 -4.11 14.41
N LYS A 228 12.78 -3.75 15.54
CA LYS A 228 12.25 -4.11 16.86
C LYS A 228 10.80 -3.61 16.97
N ALA A 229 9.87 -4.54 17.16
CA ALA A 229 8.45 -4.24 17.32
C ALA A 229 8.21 -3.36 18.56
N CYS A 230 7.37 -2.34 18.39
CA CYS A 230 6.83 -1.54 19.49
C CYS A 230 5.60 -2.28 20.05
N PRO A 231 5.52 -2.56 21.37
CA PRO A 231 4.43 -3.33 21.94
C PRO A 231 3.19 -2.45 22.12
N LEU A 232 2.36 -2.32 21.08
CA LEU A 232 1.04 -1.74 21.20
C LEU A 232 -0.01 -2.85 21.00
N ARG A 233 -0.73 -3.17 22.08
CA ARG A 233 -1.90 -4.05 22.06
C ARG A 233 -3.04 -3.30 21.37
N GLY A 234 -3.25 -3.63 20.09
CA GLY A 234 -4.24 -3.08 19.19
C GLY A 234 -3.68 -3.12 17.78
N SER A 235 -4.00 -4.17 17.02
CA SER A 235 -3.33 -4.49 15.77
C SER A 235 -3.87 -3.72 14.57
N PHE A 236 -3.80 -2.40 14.67
CA PHE A 236 -4.16 -1.47 13.61
C PHE A 236 -2.90 -1.00 12.91
N VAL A 237 -2.89 -1.08 11.59
CA VAL A 237 -1.85 -0.44 10.77
C VAL A 237 -2.38 0.90 10.30
N ARG A 238 -1.54 1.93 10.39
CA ARG A 238 -1.81 3.26 9.85
C ARG A 238 -0.86 3.51 8.69
N ILE A 239 -1.39 4.01 7.57
CA ILE A 239 -0.64 4.35 6.37
C ILE A 239 -1.08 5.73 5.91
#